data_AF-A0A950JG80-F1
#
_entry.id   AF-A0A950JG80-F1
#
_cell.length_a   1.000
_cell.length_b   1.000
_cell.length_c   1.000
_cell.angle_alpha   90.00
_cell.angle_beta   90.00
_cell.angle_gamma   90.00
#
_symmetry.space_group_name_H-M   'P 1'
#
loop_
_entity.id
_entity.type
_entity.pdbx_description
1 polymer ?
#
loop_
_entity_poly.entity_id
_entity_poly.type
_entity_poly.pdbx_seq_one_letter_code
_entity_poly.pdbx_strand_id
1 'polypeptide(L)'
;MRRLKSWTGAACAAVYALAFVALYVDYARRSGTWFADLPLSLIALPFTLVMRRLNGGSFDFGGDMTGRVIAAGLFGAALAYVAGLIVEAVVRGIARLALHSRA
;
A
#
# COMPACT_ATOMS: atom_id res chain seq x y z
N MET A 1 -23.65 -11.71 -4.61
CA MET A 1 -22.21 -11.38 -4.72
C MET A 1 -21.45 -12.10 -3.62
N ARG A 2 -20.70 -13.17 -3.94
CA ARG A 2 -19.91 -13.91 -2.93
C ARG A 2 -18.80 -12.97 -2.45
N ARG A 3 -18.76 -12.62 -1.16
CA ARG A 3 -17.72 -11.74 -0.61
C ARG A 3 -16.36 -12.36 -0.92
N LEU A 4 -15.57 -11.70 -1.78
CA LEU A 4 -14.17 -12.02 -2.04
C LEU A 4 -13.37 -11.63 -0.79
N LYS A 5 -13.47 -12.43 0.26
CA LYS A 5 -12.60 -12.36 1.44
C LYS A 5 -11.27 -13.04 1.06
N SER A 6 -10.22 -12.24 0.88
CA SER A 6 -8.85 -12.74 0.74
C SER A 6 -8.10 -12.50 2.02
N TRP A 7 -7.64 -13.60 2.62
CA TRP A 7 -6.81 -13.55 3.82
C TRP A 7 -5.41 -13.02 3.50
N THR A 8 -4.86 -13.37 2.32
CA THR A 8 -3.57 -12.86 1.85
C THR A 8 -3.63 -11.36 1.59
N GLY A 9 -4.67 -10.88 0.90
CA GLY A 9 -4.92 -9.45 0.73
C GLY A 9 -5.07 -8.72 2.06
N ALA A 10 -5.85 -9.27 3.00
CA ALA A 10 -6.04 -8.67 4.31
C ALA A 10 -4.70 -8.58 5.09
N ALA A 11 -3.87 -9.63 5.05
CA ALA A 11 -2.56 -9.63 5.68
C ALA A 11 -1.61 -8.60 5.06
N CYS A 12 -1.54 -8.53 3.72
CA CYS A 12 -0.72 -7.54 3.02
C CYS A 12 -1.15 -6.10 3.35
N ALA A 13 -2.46 -5.84 3.37
CA ALA A 13 -3.01 -4.54 3.72
C ALA A 13 -2.71 -4.16 5.18
N ALA A 14 -2.85 -5.10 6.11
CA ALA A 14 -2.54 -4.88 7.52
C ALA A 14 -1.04 -4.58 7.74
N VAL A 15 -0.16 -5.37 7.14
CA VAL A 15 1.30 -5.14 7.21
C VAL A 15 1.67 -3.79 6.63
N TYR A 16 1.10 -3.44 5.47
CA TYR A 16 1.35 -2.15 4.85
C TYR A 16 0.87 -0.99 5.72
N ALA A 17 -0.34 -1.08 6.28
CA ALA A 17 -0.89 -0.06 7.18
C ALA A 17 -0.03 0.12 8.44
N LEU A 18 0.44 -0.98 9.04
CA LEU A 18 1.33 -0.92 10.20
C LEU A 18 2.68 -0.29 9.86
N ALA A 19 3.27 -0.64 8.71
CA ALA A 19 4.52 -0.04 8.24
C ALA A 19 4.35 1.47 8.01
N PHE A 20 3.24 1.88 7.39
CA PHE A 20 2.94 3.29 7.15
C PHE A 20 2.79 4.08 8.46
N VAL A 21 2.07 3.53 9.45
CA VAL A 21 1.94 4.14 10.77
C VAL A 21 3.30 4.23 11.48
N ALA A 22 4.10 3.18 11.45
CA ALA A 22 5.43 3.18 12.07
C ALA A 22 6.34 4.26 11.48
N LEU A 23 6.34 4.41 10.15
CA LEU A 23 7.12 5.43 9.45
C LEU A 23 6.59 6.84 9.74
N TYR A 24 5.27 7.03 9.86
CA TYR A 24 4.71 8.32 10.25
C TYR A 24 5.10 8.71 11.68
N VAL A 25 5.08 7.75 12.61
CA VAL A 25 5.54 7.98 13.99
C VAL A 25 7.04 8.29 14.03
N ASP A 26 7.87 7.60 13.24
CA ASP A 26 9.30 7.89 13.15
C ASP A 26 9.55 9.29 12.57
N TYR A 27 8.82 9.67 11.52
CA TYR A 27 8.82 11.02 10.98
C TYR A 27 8.46 12.07 12.04
N ALA A 28 7.35 11.88 12.76
CA ALA A 28 6.88 12.81 13.78
C ALA A 28 7.88 12.96 14.95
N ARG A 29 8.67 11.92 15.24
CA ARG A 29 9.72 11.95 16.28
C ARG A 29 11.02 12.59 15.80
N ARG A 30 11.31 12.54 14.50
CA ARG A 30 12.55 13.03 13.88
C ARG A 30 12.36 14.29 13.03
N SER A 31 11.20 14.92 13.15
CA SER A 31 10.82 16.12 12.38
C SER A 31 11.88 17.21 12.54
N GLY A 32 12.50 17.61 11.43
CA GLY A 32 13.61 18.59 11.41
C GLY A 32 14.97 17.99 11.01
N THR A 33 15.10 16.67 10.89
CA THR A 33 16.27 16.03 10.28
C THR A 33 16.06 15.81 8.79
N TRP A 34 17.09 16.05 7.96
CA TRP A 34 16.97 16.01 6.49
C TRP A 34 16.52 14.64 5.93
N PHE A 35 16.65 13.56 6.72
CA PHE A 35 16.34 12.19 6.31
C PHE A 35 14.98 11.67 6.81
N ALA A 36 14.26 12.42 7.66
CA ALA A 36 13.01 11.93 8.26
C ALA A 36 11.89 11.73 7.22
N ASP A 37 11.88 12.54 6.15
CA ASP A 37 10.84 12.51 5.11
C ASP A 37 11.03 11.38 4.09
N LEU A 38 12.25 10.86 3.94
CA LEU A 38 12.58 9.96 2.85
C LEU A 38 11.86 8.60 2.96
N PRO A 39 11.82 7.92 4.11
CA PRO A 39 11.08 6.66 4.24
C PRO A 39 9.58 6.83 4.03
N LEU A 40 9.00 7.91 4.57
CA LEU A 40 7.57 8.20 4.49
C LEU A 40 7.14 8.56 3.06
N SER A 41 7.95 9.34 2.35
CA SER A 41 7.71 9.67 0.95
C SER A 41 7.84 8.46 0.03
N LEU A 42 8.82 7.56 0.29
CA LEU A 42 8.98 6.31 -0.45
C LEU A 42 7.77 5.39 -0.31
N ILE A 43 7.27 5.17 0.91
CA ILE A 43 6.10 4.30 1.09
C ILE A 43 4.83 4.92 0.47
N ALA A 44 4.73 6.25 0.46
CA ALA A 44 3.64 7.00 -0.15
C ALA A 44 3.76 7.17 -1.68
N LEU A 45 4.85 6.72 -2.31
CA LEU A 45 5.07 6.86 -3.75
C LEU A 45 3.89 6.45 -4.64
N PRO A 46 3.21 5.30 -4.41
CA PRO A 46 2.09 4.91 -5.26
C PRO A 46 0.98 5.96 -5.25
N PHE A 47 0.72 6.57 -4.10
CA PHE A 47 -0.27 7.62 -3.95
C PHE A 47 0.19 8.93 -4.60
N THR A 48 1.44 9.35 -4.37
CA THR A 48 1.95 10.61 -4.92
C THR A 48 2.05 10.57 -6.43
N LEU A 49 2.45 9.44 -7.03
CA LEU A 49 2.48 9.27 -8.48
C LEU A 49 1.08 9.37 -9.11
N VAL A 50 0.08 8.74 -8.49
CA VAL A 50 -1.32 8.82 -8.95
C VAL A 50 -1.84 10.24 -8.82
N MET A 51 -1.66 10.88 -7.67
CA MET A 51 -2.11 12.26 -7.45
C MET A 51 -1.38 13.26 -8.36
N ARG A 52 -0.09 13.05 -8.63
CA ARG A 52 0.67 13.86 -9.59
C ARG A 52 0.11 13.74 -11.01
N ARG A 53 -0.32 12.53 -11.42
CA ARG A 53 -0.97 12.28 -12.70
C ARG A 53 -2.33 12.98 -12.78
N LEU A 54 -3.11 12.93 -11.70
CA LEU A 54 -4.46 13.52 -11.64
C LEU A 54 -4.43 15.05 -11.55
N ASN A 55 -3.45 15.63 -10.87
CA ASN A 55 -3.33 17.08 -10.64
C ASN A 55 -2.49 17.82 -11.68
N GLY A 56 -2.10 17.18 -12.79
CA GLY A 56 -1.42 17.87 -13.90
C GLY A 56 0.07 18.14 -13.70
N GLY A 57 0.77 17.41 -12.82
CA GLY A 57 2.23 17.34 -12.81
C GLY A 57 2.95 17.73 -11.52
N SER A 58 2.29 18.38 -10.56
CA SER A 58 2.85 18.62 -9.22
C SER A 58 1.92 18.10 -8.13
N PHE A 59 2.48 17.36 -7.19
CA PHE A 59 1.79 16.96 -5.97
C PHE A 59 2.84 16.77 -4.88
N ASP A 60 2.90 17.73 -3.96
CA ASP A 60 3.81 17.67 -2.82
C ASP A 60 3.24 16.81 -1.69
N PHE A 61 4.12 16.05 -1.08
CA PHE A 61 3.80 15.16 0.02
C PHE A 61 4.80 15.42 1.15
N GLY A 62 4.30 15.96 2.25
CA GLY A 62 5.03 16.22 3.48
C GLY A 62 4.25 15.65 4.67
N GLY A 63 4.96 15.26 5.73
CA GLY A 63 4.32 14.66 6.91
C GLY A 63 3.56 15.66 7.80
N ASP A 64 3.73 16.97 7.57
CA ASP A 64 2.92 18.06 8.12
C ASP A 64 1.48 18.08 7.57
N MET A 65 1.26 17.47 6.39
CA MET A 65 -0.05 17.38 5.76
C MET A 65 -0.81 16.12 6.19
N THR A 66 -1.21 16.04 7.46
CA THR A 66 -1.85 14.86 8.09
C THR A 66 -3.00 14.27 7.24
N GLY A 67 -3.83 15.11 6.61
CA GLY A 67 -4.91 14.64 5.74
C GLY A 67 -4.41 13.87 4.50
N ARG A 68 -3.30 14.32 3.89
CA ARG A 68 -2.67 13.63 2.75
C ARG A 68 -1.98 12.35 3.19
N VAL A 69 -1.38 12.35 4.37
CA VAL A 69 -0.77 11.16 4.99
C VAL A 69 -1.81 10.06 5.21
N ILE A 70 -2.97 10.40 5.78
CA ILE A 70 -4.07 9.44 5.97
C ILE A 70 -4.57 8.91 4.63
N ALA A 71 -4.80 9.79 3.66
CA ALA A 71 -5.25 9.39 2.32
C ALA A 71 -4.24 8.46 1.63
N ALA A 72 -2.94 8.76 1.73
CA ALA A 72 -1.87 7.93 1.19
C ALA A 72 -1.80 6.56 1.84
N GLY A 73 -1.92 6.50 3.18
CA GLY A 73 -1.93 5.25 3.93
C GLY A 73 -3.11 4.35 3.54
N LEU A 74 -4.32 4.93 3.44
CA LEU A 74 -5.51 4.20 3.00
C LEU A 74 -5.40 3.73 1.55
N PHE A 75 -4.91 4.59 0.66
CA PHE A 75 -4.70 4.25 -0.75
C PHE A 75 -3.71 3.09 -0.90
N GLY A 76 -2.55 3.18 -0.25
CA GLY A 76 -1.54 2.13 -0.29
C GLY A 76 -2.00 0.82 0.35
N ALA A 77 -2.75 0.88 1.45
CA ALA A 77 -3.32 -0.31 2.08
C ALA A 77 -4.35 -1.00 1.18
N ALA A 78 -5.20 -0.22 0.49
CA ALA A 78 -6.12 -0.75 -0.50
C ALA A 78 -5.38 -1.39 -1.69
N LEU A 79 -4.31 -0.75 -2.16
CA LEU A 79 -3.47 -1.30 -3.23
C LEU A 79 -2.80 -2.62 -2.80
N ALA A 80 -2.28 -2.68 -1.58
CA ALA A 80 -1.69 -3.90 -1.00
C ALA A 80 -2.73 -5.03 -0.85
N TYR A 81 -3.97 -4.70 -0.49
CA TYR A 81 -5.08 -5.65 -0.47
C TYR A 81 -5.33 -6.26 -1.85
N VAL A 82 -5.43 -5.41 -2.88
CA VAL A 82 -5.66 -5.83 -4.27
C VAL A 82 -4.48 -6.67 -4.79
N ALA A 83 -3.24 -6.29 -4.48
CA ALA A 83 -2.07 -7.07 -4.84
C ALA A 83 -2.11 -8.47 -4.22
N GLY A 84 -2.42 -8.58 -2.92
CA GLY A 84 -2.54 -9.87 -2.24
C GLY A 84 -3.70 -10.73 -2.78
N LEU A 85 -4.81 -10.09 -3.18
CA LEU A 85 -5.91 -10.75 -3.90
C LEU A 85 -5.46 -11.37 -5.23
N ILE A 86 -4.70 -10.61 -6.03
CA ILE A 86 -4.19 -11.07 -7.33
C ILE A 86 -3.25 -12.26 -7.13
N VAL A 87 -2.32 -12.17 -6.18
CA VAL A 87 -1.39 -13.26 -5.85
C VAL A 87 -2.16 -14.52 -5.43
N GLU A 88 -3.15 -14.38 -4.55
CA GLU A 88 -3.98 -15.51 -4.12
C GLU A 88 -4.74 -16.15 -5.29
N ALA A 89 -5.27 -15.33 -6.21
CA ALA A 89 -5.95 -15.83 -7.40
C ALA A 89 -5.02 -16.60 -8.34
N VAL A 90 -3.80 -16.08 -8.57
CA VAL A 90 -2.79 -16.74 -9.40
C VAL A 90 -2.37 -18.08 -8.80
N VAL A 91 -2.06 -18.11 -7.50
CA VAL A 91 -1.67 -19.35 -6.80
C VAL A 91 -2.78 -20.39 -6.87
N ARG A 92 -4.04 -19.99 -6.65
CA ARG A 92 -5.19 -20.90 -6.77
C ARG A 92 -5.37 -21.41 -8.20
N GLY A 93 -5.12 -20.57 -9.21
CA GLY A 93 -5.17 -20.95 -10.62
C GLY A 93 -4.11 -22.00 -10.97
N ILE A 94 -2.86 -21.77 -10.58
CA ILE A 94 -1.74 -22.69 -10.81
C ILE A 94 -1.99 -24.03 -10.10
N ALA A 95 -2.44 -24.00 -8.84
CA ALA A 95 -2.74 -25.22 -8.08
C ALA A 95 -3.84 -26.06 -8.77
N ARG A 96 -4.89 -25.42 -9.29
CA ARG A 96 -5.95 -26.12 -10.04
C ARG A 96 -5.43 -26.77 -11.31
N LEU A 97 -4.56 -26.07 -12.05
CA LEU A 97 -3.95 -26.59 -13.28
C LEU A 97 -3.06 -27.80 -12.97
N ALA A 98 -2.22 -27.70 -11.94
CA ALA A 98 -1.31 -28.77 -11.53
C ALA A 98 -2.04 -30.02 -11.01
N LEU A 99 -3.21 -29.85 -10.39
CA LEU A 99 -4.05 -30.96 -9.94
C LEU A 99 -4.82 -31.60 -11.10
N HIS A 100 -5.32 -30.81 -12.05
CA HIS A 100 -5.99 -31.35 -13.25
C HIS A 100 -5.02 -32.04 -14.20
N SER A 101 -3.76 -31.60 -14.29
CA SER A 101 -2.76 -32.23 -15.13
C SER A 101 -2.22 -33.56 -14.57
N ARG A 102 -2.57 -33.90 -13.32
CA ARG A 102 -2.16 -35.13 -12.63
C ARG A 102 -3.29 -36.17 -12.51
N ALA A 103 -4.50 -35.83 -12.96
CA ALA A 103 -5.66 -36.73 -13.03
C ALA A 103 -5.82 -37.25 -14.45
#